data_AF-A0A090GQ74-F1
#
_entry.id   AF-A0A090GQ74-F1
#
_cell.length_a   1.000
_cell.length_b   1.000
_cell.length_c   1.000
_cell.angle_alpha   90.00
_cell.angle_beta   90.00
_cell.angle_gamma   90.00
#
_symmetry.space_group_name_H-M   'P 1'
#
loop_
_entity.id
_entity.type
_entity.pdbx_description
1 polymer ?
#
loop_
_entity_poly.entity_id
_entity_poly.type
_entity_poly.pdbx_seq_one_letter_code
_entity_poly.pdbx_strand_id
1 'polypeptide(L)'
;MTIRQLLRARRRRERWSEEDKQLYQRHRWRSEGYHGEAKNWHGLARAVRRGLTNMTIQAYLTAAAVNLKRLAAALLAHLLGLVLLTLNMAPIEDP
;
A
#
# COMPACT_ATOMS: atom_id res chain seq x y z
N MET A 1 -7.99 -18.71 8.99
CA MET A 1 -8.63 -18.02 10.12
C MET A 1 -9.59 -18.99 10.78
N THR A 2 -9.39 -19.29 12.06
CA THR A 2 -10.27 -20.20 12.79
C THR A 2 -11.33 -19.40 13.55
N ILE A 3 -12.47 -20.03 13.88
CA ILE A 3 -13.55 -19.40 14.68
C ILE A 3 -13.00 -18.80 15.98
N ARG A 4 -12.05 -19.49 16.63
CA ARG A 4 -11.39 -18.99 17.84
C ARG A 4 -10.63 -17.69 17.62
N GLN A 5 -9.96 -17.52 16.48
CA GLN A 5 -9.27 -16.27 16.13
C GLN A 5 -10.26 -15.13 15.93
N LEU A 6 -11.39 -15.40 15.26
CA LEU A 6 -12.45 -14.42 15.03
C LEU A 6 -13.08 -13.96 16.35
N LEU A 7 -13.37 -14.90 17.25
CA LEU A 7 -13.88 -14.61 18.59
C LEU A 7 -12.88 -13.83 19.46
N ARG A 8 -11.58 -14.15 19.37
CA ARG A 8 -10.53 -13.39 20.06
C ARG A 8 -10.45 -11.95 19.54
N ALA A 9 -10.50 -11.76 18.22
CA ALA A 9 -10.49 -10.43 17.62
C ALA A 9 -11.74 -9.62 18.01
N ARG A 10 -12.91 -10.26 18.06
CA ARG A 10 -14.16 -9.63 18.50
C ARG A 10 -14.10 -9.19 19.97
N ARG A 11 -13.69 -10.08 20.88
CA ARG A 11 -13.52 -9.73 22.30
C ARG A 11 -12.47 -8.64 22.54
N ARG A 12 -11.40 -8.61 21.74
CA ARG A 12 -10.40 -7.52 21.77
C ARG A 12 -11.05 -6.19 21.42
N ARG A 13 -11.90 -6.17 20.37
CA ARG A 13 -12.62 -4.98 19.91
C ARG A 13 -13.64 -4.48 20.93
N GLU A 14 -14.34 -5.38 21.61
CA GLU A 14 -15.29 -5.03 22.69
C GLU A 14 -14.59 -4.35 23.88
N ARG A 15 -13.27 -4.57 24.05
CA ARG A 15 -12.44 -3.95 25.11
C ARG A 15 -11.57 -2.80 24.61
N TRP A 16 -11.90 -2.19 23.48
CA TRP A 16 -11.16 -1.03 22.99
C TRP A 16 -11.39 0.19 23.88
N SER A 17 -10.30 0.85 24.26
CA SER A 17 -10.36 2.15 24.92
C SER A 17 -10.79 3.25 23.93
N GLU A 18 -10.99 4.47 24.41
CA GLU A 18 -11.32 5.58 23.52
C GLU A 18 -10.13 5.96 22.62
N GLU A 19 -8.91 5.84 23.15
CA GLU A 19 -7.67 6.03 22.40
C GLU A 19 -7.54 5.00 21.27
N ASP A 20 -7.86 3.72 21.53
CA ASP A 20 -7.88 2.67 20.52
C ASP A 20 -8.83 3.01 19.36
N LYS A 21 -10.03 3.53 19.70
CA LYS A 21 -11.04 3.92 18.70
C LYS A 21 -10.57 5.11 17.87
N GLN A 22 -10.02 6.14 18.50
CA GLN A 22 -9.51 7.32 17.79
C GLN A 22 -8.33 6.95 16.87
N LEU A 23 -7.39 6.13 17.35
CA LEU A 23 -6.29 5.63 16.53
C LEU A 23 -6.82 4.84 15.34
N TYR A 24 -7.80 3.95 15.55
CA TYR A 24 -8.43 3.20 14.48
C TYR A 24 -9.09 4.12 13.45
N GLN A 25 -9.87 5.13 13.87
CA GLN A 25 -10.49 6.09 12.96
C GLN A 25 -9.44 6.83 12.11
N ARG A 26 -8.36 7.29 12.74
CA ARG A 26 -7.25 7.96 12.03
C ARG A 26 -6.51 7.06 11.04
N HIS A 27 -6.47 5.74 11.25
CA HIS A 27 -5.80 4.82 10.33
C HIS A 27 -6.74 4.18 9.30
N ARG A 28 -8.04 4.18 9.57
CA ARG A 28 -9.05 3.51 8.76
C ARG A 28 -9.04 4.02 7.32
N TRP A 29 -9.04 5.34 7.12
CA TRP A 29 -9.05 5.94 5.79
C TRP A 29 -7.86 5.46 4.94
N ARG A 30 -6.69 5.27 5.56
CA ARG A 30 -5.48 4.80 4.86
C ARG A 30 -5.64 3.35 4.42
N SER A 31 -6.12 2.50 5.33
CA SER A 31 -6.36 1.08 5.04
C SER A 31 -7.43 0.89 3.98
N GLU A 32 -8.52 1.66 4.04
CA GLU A 32 -9.58 1.64 3.03
C GLU A 32 -9.08 2.17 1.69
N GLY A 33 -8.27 3.23 1.69
CA GLY A 33 -7.61 3.76 0.50
C GLY A 33 -6.77 2.70 -0.23
N TYR A 34 -5.88 2.00 0.49
CA TYR A 34 -5.07 0.93 -0.10
C TYR A 34 -5.93 -0.23 -0.63
N HIS A 35 -6.99 -0.61 0.09
CA HIS A 35 -7.93 -1.63 -0.41
C HIS A 35 -8.69 -1.16 -1.64
N GLY A 36 -9.05 0.11 -1.73
CA GLY A 36 -9.67 0.73 -2.90
C GLY A 36 -8.74 0.73 -4.11
N GLU A 37 -7.48 1.14 -3.92
CA GLU A 37 -6.42 1.08 -4.94
C GLU A 37 -6.25 -0.36 -5.47
N ALA A 38 -6.07 -1.33 -4.56
CA ALA A 38 -5.92 -2.73 -4.94
C ALA A 38 -7.12 -3.28 -5.72
N LYS A 39 -8.34 -2.94 -5.30
CA LYS A 39 -9.58 -3.43 -5.93
C LYS A 39 -9.84 -2.79 -7.29
N ASN A 40 -9.78 -1.47 -7.37
CA ASN A 40 -10.20 -0.72 -8.55
C ASN A 40 -9.09 -0.66 -9.61
N TRP A 41 -7.83 -0.47 -9.19
CA TRP A 41 -6.72 -0.20 -10.11
C TRP A 41 -5.84 -1.43 -10.36
N HIS A 42 -5.86 -2.41 -9.46
CA HIS A 42 -4.99 -3.60 -9.54
C HIS A 42 -5.74 -4.92 -9.58
N GLY A 43 -7.05 -4.87 -9.89
CA GLY A 43 -7.83 -6.04 -10.27
C GLY A 43 -8.22 -6.97 -9.12
N LEU A 44 -7.95 -6.61 -7.86
CA LEU A 44 -8.31 -7.45 -6.70
C LEU A 44 -9.85 -7.59 -6.56
N ALA A 45 -10.64 -6.68 -7.14
CA ALA A 45 -12.09 -6.81 -7.22
C ALA A 45 -12.55 -8.00 -8.09
N ARG A 46 -11.71 -8.42 -9.05
CA ARG A 46 -11.98 -9.53 -9.98
C ARG A 46 -11.29 -10.83 -9.55
N ALA A 47 -10.79 -10.91 -8.31
CA ALA A 47 -10.12 -12.09 -7.79
C ALA A 47 -11.02 -13.33 -7.93
N VAL A 48 -10.64 -14.23 -8.84
CA VAL A 48 -11.43 -15.41 -9.20
C VAL A 48 -11.29 -16.52 -8.17
N ARG A 49 -10.13 -16.62 -7.50
CA ARG A 49 -9.89 -17.66 -6.50
C ARG A 49 -10.53 -17.27 -5.16
N ARG A 50 -11.46 -18.09 -4.69
CA ARG A 50 -12.13 -17.96 -3.38
C ARG A 50 -11.39 -18.76 -2.30
N GLY A 51 -11.62 -18.42 -1.03
CA GLY A 51 -10.97 -19.02 0.13
C GLY A 51 -9.79 -18.20 0.65
N LEU A 52 -9.58 -18.23 1.97
CA LEU A 52 -8.62 -17.35 2.66
C LEU A 52 -7.20 -17.50 2.12
N THR A 53 -6.70 -18.73 1.95
CA THR A 53 -5.34 -18.99 1.47
C THR A 53 -5.11 -18.38 0.08
N ASN A 54 -6.03 -18.60 -0.85
CA ASN A 54 -5.94 -18.07 -2.20
C ASN A 54 -6.07 -16.55 -2.24
N MET A 55 -6.91 -15.96 -1.39
CA MET A 55 -7.03 -14.51 -1.26
C MET A 55 -5.78 -13.89 -0.63
N THR A 56 -5.15 -14.56 0.33
CA THR A 56 -3.90 -14.14 0.95
C THR A 56 -2.78 -14.06 -0.09
N ILE A 57 -2.62 -15.11 -0.91
CA ILE A 57 -1.61 -15.12 -1.99
C ILE A 57 -1.85 -13.97 -2.97
N GLN A 58 -3.08 -13.81 -3.46
CA GLN A 58 -3.42 -12.72 -4.38
C GLN A 58 -3.18 -11.33 -3.77
N ALA A 59 -3.58 -11.12 -2.52
CA ALA A 59 -3.36 -9.84 -1.83
C ALA A 59 -1.86 -9.51 -1.72
N TYR A 60 -1.01 -10.49 -1.38
CA TYR A 60 0.44 -10.26 -1.31
C TYR A 60 1.05 -9.95 -2.67
N LEU A 61 0.66 -10.69 -3.73
CA LEU A 61 1.14 -10.43 -5.08
C LEU A 61 0.70 -9.04 -5.58
N THR A 62 -0.55 -8.66 -5.35
CA THR A 62 -1.05 -7.32 -5.68
C THR A 62 -0.27 -6.25 -4.92
N ALA A 63 -0.07 -6.40 -3.61
CA ALA A 63 0.69 -5.43 -2.82
C ALA A 63 2.14 -5.30 -3.28
N ALA A 64 2.80 -6.43 -3.59
CA ALA A 64 4.15 -6.44 -4.14
C ALA A 64 4.21 -5.67 -5.47
N ALA A 65 3.29 -5.95 -6.40
CA ALA A 65 3.24 -5.25 -7.69
C ALA A 65 3.02 -3.73 -7.54
N VAL A 66 2.15 -3.30 -6.62
CA VAL A 66 1.93 -1.87 -6.32
C VAL A 66 3.19 -1.22 -5.77
N ASN A 67 3.83 -1.84 -4.78
CA ASN A 67 5.03 -1.30 -4.15
C ASN A 67 6.20 -1.21 -5.13
N LEU A 68 6.39 -2.23 -5.98
CA LEU A 68 7.45 -2.21 -7.00
C LEU A 68 7.23 -1.11 -8.03
N LYS A 69 5.99 -0.88 -8.48
CA LYS A 69 5.67 0.25 -9.38
C LYS A 69 5.97 1.60 -8.74
N ARG A 70 5.59 1.78 -7.47
CA ARG A 70 5.86 3.01 -6.71
C ARG A 70 7.37 3.23 -6.53
N LEU A 71 8.12 2.18 -6.21
CA LEU A 71 9.58 2.23 -6.08
C LEU A 71 10.23 2.60 -7.42
N ALA A 72 9.82 1.96 -8.52
CA ALA A 72 10.34 2.28 -9.85
C ALA A 72 10.07 3.74 -10.24
N ALA A 73 8.87 4.26 -9.94
CA ALA A 73 8.54 5.66 -10.18
C ALA A 73 9.40 6.62 -9.34
N ALA A 74 9.63 6.30 -8.06
CA ALA A 74 10.49 7.10 -7.19
C ALA A 74 11.95 7.10 -7.65
N LEU A 75 12.48 5.94 -8.06
CA LEU A 75 13.84 5.84 -8.61
C LEU A 75 13.98 6.63 -9.92
N LEU A 76 13.00 6.53 -10.81
CA LEU A 76 12.99 7.30 -12.05
C LEU A 76 12.99 8.80 -11.77
N ALA A 77 12.11 9.27 -10.88
CA ALA A 77 12.06 10.68 -10.49
C ALA A 77 13.39 11.15 -9.88
N HIS A 78 14.01 10.32 -9.05
CA HIS A 78 15.31 10.64 -8.46
C HIS A 78 16.42 10.72 -9.51
N LEU A 79 16.48 9.79 -10.46
CA LEU A 79 17.46 9.81 -11.55
C LEU A 79 17.28 11.04 -12.44
N LEU A 80 16.05 11.39 -12.80
CA LEU A 80 15.75 12.59 -13.57
C LEU A 80 16.18 13.87 -12.82
N GLY A 81 15.94 13.93 -11.51
CA GLY A 81 16.40 15.05 -10.67
C GLY A 81 17.92 15.19 -10.65
N LEU A 82 18.65 14.06 -10.58
CA LEU A 82 20.11 14.06 -10.66
C LEU A 82 20.60 14.54 -12.04
N VAL A 83 20.00 14.04 -13.12
CA VAL A 83 20.34 14.49 -14.48
C VAL A 83 20.12 15.99 -14.62
N LEU A 84 18.97 16.51 -14.19
CA LEU A 84 18.68 17.95 -14.27
C LEU A 84 19.68 18.77 -13.45
N LEU A 85 20.04 18.32 -12.24
CA LEU A 85 21.05 18.98 -11.43
C LEU A 85 22.41 19.01 -12.14
N THR A 86 22.83 17.89 -12.75
CA THR A 86 24.10 17.83 -13.50
C THR A 86 24.09 18.73 -14.73
N LEU A 87 22.98 18.81 -15.46
CA LEU A 87 22.84 19.70 -16.61
C LEU A 87 22.86 21.18 -16.20
N ASN A 88 22.28 21.52 -15.05
CA ASN A 88 22.28 22.88 -14.52
C ASN A 88 23.64 23.30 -13.93
N MET A 89 24.51 22.34 -13.62
CA MET A 89 25.88 22.55 -13.12
C MET A 89 26.93 22.44 -14.23
N ALA A 90 26.54 22.10 -15.47
CA ALA A 90 27.45 22.12 -16.60
C ALA A 90 27.95 23.55 -16.83
N PRO A 91 29.27 23.79 -16.89
CA PRO A 91 29.79 25.12 -17.13
C PRO A 91 29.25 25.61 -18.48
N ILE A 92 28.74 26.85 -18.50
CA ILE A 92 28.51 27.56 -19.75
C ILE A 92 29.92 27.73 -20.34
N GLU A 93 30.28 26.86 -21.29
CA GLU A 93 31.42 27.12 -22.16
C GLU A 93 31.02 28.32 -23.02
N ASP A 94 31.31 29.52 -22.50
CA ASP A 94 31.24 30.75 -23.29
C ASP A 94 32.26 30.61 -24.44
N PRO A 95 31.85 30.88 -25.70
CA PRO A 95 32.72 30.75 -26.88
C PRO A 95 33.85 31.79 -26.94
#